data_AF-A0A2E3ZJL5-F1
#
_entry.id   AF-A0A2E3ZJL5-F1
#
_cell.length_a   1.000
_cell.length_b   1.000
_cell.length_c   1.000
_cell.angle_alpha   90.00
_cell.angle_beta   90.00
_cell.angle_gamma   90.00
#
_symmetry.space_group_name_H-M   'P 1'
#
loop_
_entity.id
_entity.type
_entity.pdbx_description
1 polymer ?
#
loop_
_entity_poly.entity_id
_entity_poly.type
_entity_poly.pdbx_seq_one_letter_code
_entity_poly.pdbx_strand_id
1 'polypeptide(L)'
;NAIIITQVDIVFVYDQDILDEFPSTKTAWYSNQRRFISEAGSKIDLVSVFIPQGFDSQIVSLPERGSDSLGTFVFAQHDDSEAPPVDISSLERVLIEIDEFGILVSRQG
;
A
#
# COMPACT_ATOMS: atom_id res chain seq x y z
N ASN A 1 26.95 -5.77 4.79
CA ASN A 1 26.20 -4.89 3.87
C ASN A 1 24.88 -5.53 3.56
N ALA A 2 23.84 -5.15 4.30
CA ALA A 2 22.50 -5.66 4.09
C ALA A 2 21.88 -4.89 2.91
N ILE A 3 21.25 -5.64 2.00
CA ILE A 3 20.40 -5.07 0.96
C ILE A 3 19.11 -4.65 1.66
N ILE A 4 18.84 -3.35 1.76
CA ILE A 4 17.53 -2.85 2.23
C ILE A 4 16.66 -2.74 0.98
N ILE A 5 15.79 -3.73 0.78
CA ILE A 5 14.67 -3.62 -0.17
C ILE A 5 13.51 -3.03 0.63
N THR A 6 12.96 -1.92 0.15
CA THR A 6 11.74 -1.36 0.72
C THR A 6 10.56 -1.81 -0.13
N GLN A 7 9.55 -2.38 0.52
CA GLN A 7 8.28 -2.72 -0.10
C GLN A 7 7.24 -1.63 0.19
N VAL A 8 6.50 -1.23 -0.84
CA VAL A 8 5.29 -0.42 -0.73
C VAL A 8 4.13 -1.25 -1.27
N ASP A 9 3.07 -1.38 -0.49
CA ASP A 9 1.86 -2.08 -0.87
C ASP A 9 0.72 -1.10 -1.09
N ILE A 10 0.07 -1.19 -2.25
CA ILE A 10 -1.13 -0.44 -2.60
C ILE A 10 -2.28 -1.42 -2.61
N VAL A 11 -3.24 -1.22 -1.71
CA VAL A 11 -4.38 -2.12 -1.50
C VAL A 11 -5.66 -1.43 -1.91
N PHE A 12 -6.39 -2.04 -2.84
CA PHE A 12 -7.72 -1.61 -3.25
C PHE A 12 -8.74 -2.51 -2.56
N VAL A 13 -9.70 -1.92 -1.86
CA VAL A 13 -10.73 -2.64 -1.11
C VAL A 13 -12.09 -2.41 -1.78
N TYR A 14 -12.80 -3.50 -2.12
CA TYR A 14 -14.05 -3.46 -2.88
C TYR A 14 -15.29 -3.84 -2.05
N ASP A 15 -15.10 -4.20 -0.78
CA ASP A 15 -16.13 -4.79 0.08
C ASP A 15 -16.14 -4.11 1.45
N GLN A 16 -17.32 -3.75 1.95
CA GLN A 16 -17.45 -2.97 3.19
C GLN A 16 -16.99 -3.76 4.43
N ASP A 17 -17.27 -5.06 4.50
CA ASP A 17 -16.86 -5.88 5.65
C ASP A 17 -15.32 -5.95 5.73
N ILE A 18 -14.65 -6.06 4.57
CA ILE A 18 -13.18 -6.03 4.51
C ILE A 18 -12.64 -4.66 4.89
N LEU A 19 -13.33 -3.58 4.53
CA LEU A 19 -12.94 -2.22 4.87
C LEU A 19 -13.05 -1.95 6.38
N ASP A 20 -14.08 -2.47 7.02
CA ASP A 20 -14.33 -2.31 8.47
C ASP A 20 -13.31 -3.10 9.31
N GLU A 21 -12.82 -4.23 8.80
CA GLU A 21 -11.78 -5.07 9.43
C GLU A 21 -10.37 -4.75 8.93
N PHE A 22 -10.21 -3.68 8.13
CA PHE A 22 -8.96 -3.40 7.45
C PHE A 22 -7.81 -3.11 8.45
N PRO A 23 -6.58 -3.62 8.20
CA PRO A 23 -5.47 -3.40 9.11
C PRO A 23 -5.18 -1.92 9.31
N SER A 24 -5.18 -1.48 10.57
CA SER A 24 -5.00 -0.08 10.93
C SER A 24 -3.55 0.34 11.12
N THR A 25 -2.59 -0.59 11.07
CA THR A 25 -1.16 -0.31 11.23
C THR A 25 -0.29 -1.12 10.27
N LYS A 26 0.91 -0.59 9.97
CA LYS A 26 1.96 -1.29 9.21
C LYS A 26 2.20 -2.70 9.73
N THR A 27 2.38 -2.84 11.04
CA THR A 27 2.67 -4.15 11.65
C THR A 27 1.50 -5.11 11.49
N ALA A 28 0.26 -4.64 11.68
CA ALA A 28 -0.93 -5.47 11.50
C ALA A 28 -1.05 -6.00 10.06
N TRP A 29 -0.76 -5.14 9.06
CA TRP A 29 -0.72 -5.51 7.65
C TRP A 29 0.38 -6.55 7.37
N TYR A 30 1.66 -6.20 7.53
CA TYR A 30 2.75 -7.08 7.10
C TYR A 30 2.84 -8.39 7.89
N SER A 31 2.38 -8.42 9.15
CA SER A 31 2.37 -9.66 9.95
C SER A 31 1.27 -10.64 9.52
N ASN A 32 0.19 -10.16 8.89
CA ASN A 32 -0.98 -10.97 8.54
C ASN A 32 -1.29 -10.99 7.03
N GLN A 33 -0.51 -10.28 6.22
CA GLN A 33 -0.77 -9.98 4.82
C GLN A 33 -1.26 -11.21 4.03
N ARG A 34 -0.51 -12.31 4.06
CA ARG A 34 -0.86 -13.52 3.30
C ARG A 34 -2.22 -14.10 3.69
N ARG A 35 -2.51 -14.12 4.99
CA ARG A 35 -3.80 -14.61 5.50
C ARG A 35 -4.92 -13.67 5.09
N PHE A 36 -4.74 -12.37 5.30
CA PHE A 36 -5.72 -11.35 4.93
C PHE A 36 -6.07 -11.42 3.44
N ILE A 37 -5.07 -11.49 2.55
CA ILE A 37 -5.28 -11.61 1.10
C ILE A 37 -6.03 -12.91 0.77
N SER A 38 -5.66 -14.02 1.40
CA SER A 38 -6.30 -15.31 1.17
C SER A 38 -7.77 -15.32 1.61
N GLU A 39 -8.10 -14.65 2.71
CA GLU A 39 -9.45 -14.56 3.26
C GLU A 39 -10.33 -13.57 2.48
N ALA A 40 -9.75 -12.44 2.07
CA ALA A 40 -10.45 -11.43 1.29
C ALA A 40 -10.76 -11.89 -0.15
N GLY A 41 -9.90 -12.72 -0.75
CA GLY A 41 -10.11 -13.24 -2.10
C GLY A 41 -10.28 -12.12 -3.13
N SER A 42 -11.34 -12.18 -3.94
CA SER A 42 -11.61 -11.17 -4.99
C SER A 42 -12.10 -9.82 -4.44
N LYS A 43 -12.28 -9.67 -3.13
CA LYS A 43 -12.74 -8.43 -2.47
C LYS A 43 -11.64 -7.37 -2.32
N ILE A 44 -10.39 -7.73 -2.60
CA ILE A 44 -9.28 -6.78 -2.68
C ILE A 44 -8.45 -7.00 -3.94
N ASP A 45 -7.68 -5.98 -4.33
CA ASP A 45 -6.49 -6.12 -5.16
C ASP A 45 -5.29 -5.59 -4.38
N LEU A 46 -4.14 -6.25 -4.56
CA LEU A 46 -2.86 -5.83 -3.99
C LEU A 46 -1.84 -5.60 -5.11
N VAL A 47 -1.24 -4.41 -5.11
CA VAL A 47 -0.05 -4.11 -5.90
C VAL A 47 1.12 -3.92 -4.94
N SER A 48 2.11 -4.80 -5.02
CA SER A 48 3.36 -4.71 -4.24
C SER A 48 4.49 -4.18 -5.11
N VAL A 49 5.10 -3.09 -4.67
CA VAL A 49 6.21 -2.39 -5.34
C VAL A 49 7.47 -2.61 -4.51
N PHE A 50 8.50 -3.19 -5.11
CA PHE A 50 9.78 -3.41 -4.46
C PHE A 50 10.80 -2.41 -5.02
N ILE A 51 11.26 -1.50 -4.18
CA ILE A 51 12.29 -0.52 -4.56
C ILE A 51 13.66 -1.06 -4.12
N PRO A 52 14.51 -1.50 -5.04
CA PRO A 52 15.85 -1.95 -4.70
C PRO A 52 16.74 -0.76 -4.36
N GLN A 53 17.75 -1.00 -3.52
CA GLN A 53 18.75 0.01 -3.19
C GLN A 53 19.43 0.54 -4.47
N GLY A 54 19.52 1.88 -4.60
CA GLY A 54 20.16 2.54 -5.74
C GLY A 54 19.24 2.79 -6.95
N PHE A 55 17.94 2.50 -6.83
CA PHE A 55 16.93 2.94 -7.80
C PHE A 55 16.24 4.20 -7.29
N ASP A 56 16.09 5.18 -8.18
CA ASP A 56 15.49 6.48 -7.84
C ASP A 56 13.94 6.46 -7.90
N SER A 57 13.35 5.56 -8.70
CA SER A 57 11.89 5.43 -8.82
C SER A 57 11.44 4.13 -9.51
N GLN A 58 10.17 3.77 -9.32
CA GLN A 58 9.48 2.72 -10.06
C GLN A 58 8.06 3.18 -10.43
N ILE A 59 7.64 2.91 -11.66
CA ILE A 59 6.27 3.13 -12.12
C ILE A 59 5.57 1.78 -12.14
N VAL A 60 4.35 1.73 -11.60
CA VAL A 60 3.52 0.52 -11.60
C VAL A 60 2.17 0.78 -12.24
N SER A 61 1.67 -0.21 -12.96
CA SER A 61 0.30 -0.22 -13.45
C SER A 61 -0.64 -0.62 -12.31
N LEU A 62 -1.73 0.13 -12.17
CA LEU A 62 -2.77 -0.17 -11.20
C LEU A 62 -3.79 -1.17 -11.79
N PRO A 63 -4.58 -1.87 -10.95
CA PRO A 63 -5.63 -2.76 -11.42
C PRO A 63 -6.67 -1.99 -12.25
N GLU A 64 -7.19 -2.61 -13.32
CA GLU A 64 -8.19 -1.97 -14.20
C GLU A 64 -9.45 -1.55 -13.43
N ARG A 65 -9.87 -2.38 -12.48
CA ARG A 65 -11.01 -2.11 -11.60
C ARG A 65 -10.67 -1.21 -10.40
N GLY A 66 -9.48 -0.59 -10.36
CA GLY A 66 -9.04 0.25 -9.24
C GLY A 66 -10.03 1.39 -8.93
N SER A 67 -10.68 1.95 -9.96
CA SER A 67 -11.72 2.98 -9.83
C SER A 67 -12.97 2.54 -9.07
N ASP A 68 -13.20 1.23 -8.97
CA ASP A 68 -14.40 0.67 -8.33
C ASP A 68 -14.20 0.42 -6.83
N SER A 69 -13.01 0.72 -6.29
CA SER A 69 -12.69 0.50 -4.87
C SER A 69 -13.52 1.42 -3.97
N LEU A 70 -13.95 0.88 -2.82
CA LEU A 70 -14.49 1.65 -1.71
C LEU A 70 -13.39 2.41 -0.96
N GLY A 71 -12.16 1.88 -0.99
CA GLY A 71 -10.98 2.55 -0.45
C GLY A 71 -9.69 2.06 -1.10
N THR A 72 -8.71 2.94 -1.22
CA THR A 72 -7.36 2.64 -1.69
C THR A 72 -6.35 3.10 -0.65
N PHE A 73 -5.50 2.18 -0.20
CA PHE A 73 -4.61 2.39 0.94
C PHE A 73 -3.16 2.05 0.59
N VAL A 74 -2.22 2.82 1.13
CA VAL A 74 -0.79 2.59 0.97
C VAL A 74 -0.17 2.20 2.31
N PHE A 75 0.54 1.07 2.35
CA PHE A 75 1.46 0.71 3.41
C PHE A 75 2.89 0.74 2.89
N ALA A 76 3.84 1.18 3.71
CA ALA A 76 5.25 1.01 3.40
C ALA A 76 6.00 0.31 4.51
N GLN A 77 6.86 -0.63 4.12
CA GLN A 77 7.66 -1.42 5.05
C GLN A 77 8.60 -0.54 5.89
N HIS A 78 9.02 0.60 5.35
CA HIS A 78 9.96 1.53 5.94
C HIS A 78 9.36 2.48 6.99
N ASP A 79 8.02 2.60 7.08
CA ASP A 79 7.35 3.44 8.07
C ASP A 79 7.57 2.95 9.52
N ASP A 80 7.08 3.70 10.51
CA ASP A 80 6.92 3.22 11.89
C ASP A 80 6.05 1.95 11.96
N SER A 81 6.30 1.07 12.94
CA SER A 81 5.47 -0.12 13.23
C SER A 81 3.97 0.18 13.38
N GLU A 82 3.64 1.31 13.99
CA GLU A 82 2.26 1.72 14.31
C GLU A 82 1.71 2.73 13.30
N ALA A 83 2.47 3.05 12.24
CA ALA A 83 2.01 3.95 11.20
C ALA A 83 0.72 3.41 10.55
N PRO A 84 -0.34 4.24 10.46
CA PRO A 84 -1.54 3.85 9.75
C PRO A 84 -1.31 3.82 8.23
N PRO A 85 -2.13 3.08 7.47
CA PRO A 85 -2.10 3.22 6.03
C PRO A 85 -2.44 4.65 5.61
N VAL A 86 -1.80 5.12 4.54
CA VAL A 86 -2.20 6.38 3.92
C VAL A 86 -3.38 6.12 2.98
N ASP A 87 -4.52 6.77 3.26
CA ASP A 87 -5.70 6.74 2.40
C ASP A 87 -5.48 7.65 1.18
N ILE A 88 -5.52 7.04 -0.01
CA ILE A 88 -5.37 7.72 -1.29
C ILE A 88 -6.62 7.61 -2.17
N SER A 89 -7.77 7.21 -1.60
CA SER A 89 -9.02 6.96 -2.32
C SER A 89 -9.51 8.18 -3.10
N SER A 90 -9.14 9.38 -2.65
CA SER A 90 -9.52 10.65 -3.30
C SER A 90 -8.52 11.15 -4.35
N LEU A 91 -7.48 10.36 -4.67
CA LEU A 91 -6.37 10.77 -5.52
C LEU A 91 -6.35 9.97 -6.84
N GLU A 92 -6.42 10.67 -7.97
CA GLU A 92 -6.38 10.03 -9.30
C GLU A 92 -4.94 9.72 -9.76
N ARG A 93 -3.97 10.55 -9.35
CA ARG A 93 -2.54 10.35 -9.57
C ARG A 93 -1.77 10.66 -8.30
N VAL A 94 -0.96 9.70 -7.88
CA VAL A 94 -0.24 9.75 -6.61
C VAL A 94 1.25 9.59 -6.87
N LEU A 95 2.05 10.46 -6.26
CA LEU A 95 3.48 10.24 -6.05
C LEU A 95 3.67 9.74 -4.63
N ILE A 96 4.38 8.63 -4.49
CA ILE A 96 4.82 8.08 -3.20
C ILE A 96 6.34 8.23 -3.17
N GLU A 97 6.82 9.08 -2.27
CA GLU A 97 8.24 9.27 -2.00
C GLU A 97 8.60 8.52 -0.72
N ILE A 98 9.81 7.95 -0.67
CA ILE A 98 10.33 7.26 0.51
C ILE A 98 11.54 8.04 1.02
N ASP A 99 11.52 8.39 2.30
CA ASP A 99 12.63 9.07 2.99
C ASP A 99 13.04 8.32 4.27
N GLU A 100 13.92 8.91 5.09
CA GLU A 100 14.40 8.28 6.33
C GLU A 100 13.35 8.14 7.43
N PHE A 101 12.20 8.81 7.30
CA PHE A 101 11.10 8.80 8.26
C PHE A 101 9.92 7.92 7.83
N GLY A 102 9.89 7.48 6.57
CA GLY A 102 8.80 6.67 6.05
C GLY A 102 8.42 7.04 4.63
N ILE A 103 7.12 7.13 4.37
CA ILE A 103 6.59 7.62 3.08
C ILE A 103 5.92 8.98 3.16
N LEU A 104 6.05 9.72 2.06
CA LEU A 104 5.30 10.93 1.78
C LEU A 104 4.44 10.70 0.55
N VAL A 105 3.14 11.01 0.67
CA VAL A 105 2.15 10.80 -0.38
C VAL A 105 1.63 12.15 -0.86
N SER A 106 1.71 12.40 -2.15
CA SER A 106 1.25 13.65 -2.75
C SER A 106 0.48 13.43 -4.05
N ARG A 107 -0.40 14.36 -4.39
CA ARG A 107 -1.10 14.38 -5.68
C ARG A 107 -0.16 14.88 -6.77
N GLN A 108 -0.12 14.19 -7.90
CA GLN A 108 0.49 14.75 -9.12
C GLN A 108 -0.55 15.50 -9.95
N GLY A 109 -0.20 16.72 -10.35
CA GLY A 109 -1.01 17.59 -11.24
C GLY A 109 -1.00 17.19 -12.71
#